data_AF-A0A432HLL4-F1
#
_entry.id   AF-A0A432HLL4-F1
#
_cell.length_a   1.000
_cell.length_b   1.000
_cell.length_c   1.000
_cell.angle_alpha   90.00
_cell.angle_beta   90.00
_cell.angle_gamma   90.00
#
_symmetry.space_group_name_H-M   'P 1'
#
loop_
_entity.id
_entity.type
_entity.pdbx_description
1 polymer ?
#
loop_
_entity_poly.entity_id
_entity_poly.type
_entity_poly.pdbx_seq_one_letter_code
_entity_poly.pdbx_strand_id
1 'polypeptide(L)' 'MKVTISDQCMGDRNCNKLCPEIFEYDEDQLLSIVKMDDIPDHLKAVVRQAAAECGADAITVEED' A
#
# COMPACT_ATOMS: atom_id res chain seq x y z
N MET A 1 9.23 9.81 -1.88
CA MET A 1 7.97 9.05 -2.05
C MET A 1 7.59 8.38 -0.75
N LYS A 2 6.44 8.78 -0.20
CA LYS A 2 5.81 8.19 0.98
C LYS A 2 4.45 7.61 0.59
N VAL A 3 4.04 6.55 1.28
CA VAL A 3 2.76 5.87 1.02
C VAL A 3 2.02 5.71 2.34
N THR A 4 0.72 5.95 2.32
CA THR A 4 -0.16 5.73 3.47
C THR A 4 -1.40 4.94 3.06
N ILE A 5 -1.95 4.18 4.01
CA ILE A 5 -3.21 3.47 3.84
C ILE A 5 -4.21 4.06 4.83
N SER A 6 -5.37 4.46 4.33
CA SER A 6 -6.46 5.01 5.13
C SER A 6 -7.36 3.90 5.70
N ASP A 7 -8.28 4.31 6.58
CA ASP A 7 -9.33 3.46 7.14
C ASP A 7 -10.37 2.99 6.10
N GLN A 8 -10.31 3.51 4.87
CA GLN A 8 -11.14 3.04 3.75
C GLN A 8 -10.67 1.70 3.18
N CYS A 9 -9.57 1.13 3.68
CA CYS A 9 -9.08 -0.16 3.22
C CYS A 9 -10.11 -1.25 3.49
N MET A 10 -10.62 -1.86 2.42
CA MET A 10 -11.62 -2.95 2.49
C MET A 10 -10.99 -4.34 2.70
N GLY A 11 -9.69 -4.40 2.99
CA GLY A 11 -8.98 -5.66 3.25
C GLY A 11 -8.83 -6.59 2.06
N ASP A 12 -8.81 -6.06 0.83
CA ASP A 12 -8.67 -6.83 -0.43
C ASP A 12 -7.31 -7.54 -0.57
N ARG A 13 -6.30 -7.06 0.16
CA ARG A 13 -4.92 -7.60 0.20
C ARG A 13 -4.20 -7.58 -1.15
N ASN A 14 -4.75 -6.92 -2.19
CA ASN A 14 -4.10 -6.85 -3.50
C ASN A 14 -2.73 -6.15 -3.41
N CYS A 15 -2.64 -5.04 -2.66
CA CYS A 15 -1.38 -4.33 -2.44
C CYS A 15 -0.30 -5.23 -1.80
N ASN A 16 -0.64 -6.02 -0.79
CA ASN A 16 0.25 -6.99 -0.15
C ASN A 16 0.67 -8.12 -1.11
N LYS A 17 -0.23 -8.59 -1.99
CA LYS A 17 0.13 -9.59 -3.02
C LYS A 17 1.09 -9.01 -4.08
N LEU A 18 0.88 -7.74 -4.44
CA LEU A 18 1.65 -7.08 -5.49
C LEU A 18 3.05 -6.65 -5.03
N CYS A 19 3.16 -6.16 -3.79
CA CYS A 19 4.42 -5.72 -3.20
C CYS A 19 4.47 -6.01 -1.67
N PRO A 20 4.70 -7.27 -1.28
CA PRO A 20 4.78 -7.69 0.14
C PRO A 20 6.00 -7.08 0.89
N GLU A 21 6.95 -6.51 0.16
CA GLU A 21 8.07 -5.77 0.71
C GLU A 21 7.64 -4.44 1.34
N ILE A 22 6.61 -3.80 0.76
CA ILE A 22 6.11 -2.48 1.19
C ILE A 22 4.81 -2.61 1.97
N PHE A 23 3.93 -3.51 1.55
CA PHE A 23 2.61 -3.66 2.14
C PHE A 23 2.55 -4.94 2.99
N GLU A 24 1.85 -4.86 4.11
CA GLU A 24 1.53 -5.99 4.96
C GLU A 24 0.05 -5.96 5.27
N TYR A 25 -0.53 -7.13 5.53
CA TYR A 25 -1.92 -7.21 5.97
C TYR A 25 -1.94 -7.51 7.47
N ASP A 26 -2.48 -6.58 8.24
CA ASP A 26 -2.68 -6.73 9.67
C ASP A 26 -3.95 -7.57 9.89
N GLU A 27 -3.78 -8.78 10.43
CA GLU A 27 -4.88 -9.72 10.67
C GLU A 27 -5.74 -9.33 11.88
N ASP A 28 -5.22 -8.51 12.80
CA ASP A 28 -5.95 -8.06 13.98
C ASP A 28 -6.85 -6.87 13.63
N GLN A 29 -6.33 -5.92 12.84
CA GLN A 29 -7.06 -4.74 12.40
C GLN A 29 -7.88 -4.99 11.12
N LEU A 30 -7.60 -6.10 10.42
CA LEU A 30 -8.16 -6.44 9.11
C LEU A 30 -7.87 -5.41 8.01
N LEU A 31 -6.81 -4.62 8.19
CA LEU A 31 -6.39 -3.55 7.29
C LEU A 31 -5.02 -3.83 6.68
N SER A 32 -4.76 -3.29 5.50
CA SER A 32 -3.39 -3.26 4.98
C SER A 32 -2.62 -2.11 5.62
N ILE A 33 -1.35 -2.33 5.92
CA ILE A 33 -0.43 -1.35 6.49
C ILE A 33 0.81 -1.21 5.60
N VAL A 34 1.51 -0.09 5.72
CA VAL A 34 2.79 0.14 5.03
C VAL A 34 3.92 -0.17 5.99
N LYS A 35 4.86 -1.01 5.57
CA LYS A 35 5.96 -1.52 6.40
C LYS A 35 7.11 -0.52 6.55
N MET A 36 7.26 0.41 5.59
CA MET A 36 8.32 1.40 5.57
C MET A 36 7.88 2.70 4.92
N ASP A 37 8.37 3.82 5.46
CA ASP A 37 8.02 5.15 4.97
C ASP A 37 8.72 5.53 3.66
N ASP A 38 9.99 5.14 3.49
CA ASP A 38 10.80 5.48 2.31
C ASP A 38 10.79 4.33 1.30
N ILE A 39 10.15 4.55 0.15
CA ILE A 39 9.99 3.54 -0.88
C ILE A 39 11.24 3.48 -1.79
N PRO A 40 11.93 2.33 -1.86
CA PRO A 40 13.06 2.15 -2.78
C PRO A 40 12.67 2.40 -4.24
N ASP A 41 13.58 3.01 -5.02
CA ASP A 41 13.31 3.40 -6.42
C ASP A 41 12.77 2.27 -7.30
N HIS A 42 13.29 1.05 -7.11
CA HIS A 42 12.86 -0.14 -7.86
C HIS A 42 11.43 -0.60 -7.53
N LEU A 43 10.88 -0.21 -6.37
CA LEU A 43 9.53 -0.56 -5.93
C LEU A 43 8.52 0.57 -6.17
N LYS A 44 8.97 1.82 -6.43
CA LYS A 44 8.08 2.96 -6.66
C LYS A 44 7.06 2.73 -7.77
N ALA A 45 7.43 2.01 -8.84
CA ALA A 45 6.51 1.67 -9.93
C ALA A 45 5.41 0.71 -9.46
N VAL A 46 5.78 -0.34 -8.72
CA VAL A 46 4.87 -1.35 -8.18
C VAL A 46 3.93 -0.75 -7.14
N VAL A 47 4.44 0.15 -6.30
CA VAL A 47 3.65 0.90 -5.31
C VAL A 47 2.60 1.80 -5.97
N ARG A 48 2.96 2.53 -7.04
CA ARG A 48 1.98 3.33 -7.80
C ARG A 48 0.92 2.45 -8.44
N GLN A 49 1.31 1.27 -8.94
CA GLN A 49 0.36 0.28 -9.46
C GLN A 49 -0.59 -0.23 -8.36
N ALA A 50 -0.08 -0.55 -7.17
CA ALA A 50 -0.91 -0.98 -6.04
C ALA A 50 -1.96 0.08 -5.68
N ALA A 51 -1.57 1.36 -5.68
CA ALA A 51 -2.49 2.46 -5.43
C ALA A 51 -3.57 2.58 -6.52
N ALA A 52 -3.20 2.48 -7.80
CA ALA A 52 -4.14 2.54 -8.93
C ALA A 52 -5.10 1.34 -9.00
N GLU A 53 -4.68 0.17 -8.50
CA GLU A 53 -5.50 -1.05 -8.45
C GLU A 53 -6.34 -1.16 -7.17
N CYS A 54 -6.19 -0.23 -6.22
CA CYS A 54 -6.96 -0.26 -4.99
C CYS A 54 -8.42 0.13 -5.27
N GLY A 55 -9.33 -0.85 -5.34
CA GLY A 55 -10.74 -0.59 -5.61
C GLY A 55 -11.49 0.26 -4.57
N ALA A 56 -10.86 0.52 -3.42
CA ALA A 56 -11.39 1.39 -2.36
C ALA A 56 -10.69 2.76 -2.28
N ASP A 57 -9.76 3.05 -3.20
CA ASP A 57 -8.95 4.27 -3.22
C ASP A 57 -8.29 4.57 -1.85
N ALA A 58 -7.93 3.52 -1.11
CA ALA A 58 -7.43 3.62 0.26
C ALA A 58 -5.93 3.92 0.36
N ILE A 59 -5.20 3.89 -0.76
CA ILE A 59 -3.74 4.04 -0.80
C ILE A 59 -3.40 5.43 -1.37
N THR A 60 -2.75 6.26 -0.56
CA THR A 60 -2.29 7.59 -0.96
C THR A 60 -0.78 7.57 -1.17
N VAL A 61 -0.31 8.12 -2.29
CA VAL A 61 1.11 8.24 -2.63
C VAL A 61 1.50 9.71 -2.65
N GLU A 62 2.49 10.09 -1.85
CA GLU A 62 3.04 11.43 -1.76
C GLU A 62 4.45 11.46 -2.40
N GLU A 63 4.63 12.33 -3.40
CA GLU A 63 5.88 12.49 -4.15
C GLU A 63 6.67 13.72 -3.64
N ASP A 64 7.12 13.67 -2.39
CA ASP A 64 8.25 14.52 -1.93
C ASP A 64 9.57 14.07 -2.56
#